data_AF-A0A3B9ZGC7-F1
#
_entry.id   AF-A0A3B9ZGC7-F1
#
_cell.length_a   1.000
_cell.length_b   1.000
_cell.length_c   1.000
_cell.angle_alpha   90.00
_cell.angle_beta   90.00
_cell.angle_gamma   90.00
#
_symmetry.space_group_name_H-M   'P 1'
#
loop_
_entity.id
_entity.type
_entity.pdbx_description
1 polymer ?
#
loop_
_entity_poly.entity_id
_entity_poly.type
_entity_poly.pdbx_seq_one_letter_code
_entity_poly.pdbx_strand_id
1 'polypeptide(L)'
;MDSPYRLKKWFVLLAVFASLLFIASKNLQQDGKDLLETVNIYLANIGTALYPERRIPIFLSDREESLRGIIGEPFISFQQEDWKNFWNILYGVFPLEHPENTRLPTKVRQLTFAEIELRLKEEYPILNDFYQEQWQQFLQIAFGKKLERE
;
A
#
# COMPACT_ATOMS: atom_id res chain seq x y z
N MET A 1 -58.15 13.00 -36.08
CA MET A 1 -56.94 13.83 -36.24
C MET A 1 -56.15 13.78 -34.95
N ASP A 2 -55.17 12.89 -34.85
CA ASP A 2 -54.29 12.87 -33.69
C ASP A 2 -53.40 14.11 -33.70
N SER A 3 -53.44 14.84 -32.58
CA SER A 3 -52.74 16.12 -32.44
C SER A 3 -51.23 15.91 -32.52
N PRO A 4 -50.48 16.73 -33.29
CA PRO A 4 -49.01 16.65 -33.39
C PRO A 4 -48.30 16.79 -32.03
N TYR A 5 -49.00 17.25 -30.99
CA TYR A 5 -48.54 17.28 -29.62
C TYR A 5 -48.37 15.89 -28.98
N ARG A 6 -49.18 14.89 -29.37
CA ARG A 6 -49.05 13.53 -28.84
C ARG A 6 -47.77 12.87 -29.32
N LEU A 7 -47.44 13.03 -30.60
CA LEU A 7 -46.22 12.48 -31.20
C LEU A 7 -44.95 13.06 -30.53
N LYS A 8 -44.91 14.39 -30.32
CA LYS A 8 -43.78 15.07 -29.65
C LYS A 8 -43.56 14.58 -28.22
N LYS A 9 -44.61 14.31 -27.45
CA LYS A 9 -44.50 13.77 -26.08
C LYS A 9 -43.88 12.38 -26.05
N TRP A 10 -44.24 11.51 -27.01
CA TRP A 10 -43.64 10.17 -27.11
C TRP A 10 -42.15 10.22 -27.44
N PHE A 11 -41.72 11.13 -28.33
CA PHE A 11 -40.29 11.32 -28.60
C PHE A 11 -39.51 11.77 -27.36
N VAL A 12 -40.05 12.71 -26.57
CA VAL A 12 -39.42 13.17 -25.32
C VAL A 12 -39.33 12.03 -24.31
N LEU A 13 -40.41 11.25 -24.11
CA LEU A 13 -40.40 10.10 -23.20
C LEU A 13 -39.39 9.03 -23.63
N LEU A 14 -39.31 8.74 -24.93
CA LEU A 14 -38.36 7.77 -25.47
C LEU A 14 -36.91 8.25 -25.30
N ALA A 15 -36.63 9.55 -25.49
CA ALA A 15 -35.32 10.13 -25.23
C ALA A 15 -34.92 10.02 -23.76
N VAL A 16 -35.82 10.38 -22.82
CA VAL A 16 -35.56 10.25 -21.38
C VAL A 16 -35.32 8.79 -20.98
N PHE A 17 -36.14 7.87 -21.48
CA PHE A 17 -35.99 6.45 -21.21
C PHE A 17 -34.65 5.90 -21.74
N ALA A 18 -34.26 6.27 -22.96
CA ALA A 18 -32.98 5.90 -23.54
C ALA A 18 -31.80 6.46 -22.72
N SER A 19 -31.90 7.70 -22.23
CA SER A 19 -30.89 8.29 -21.33
C SER A 19 -30.77 7.54 -20.01
N LEU A 20 -31.89 7.13 -19.40
CA LEU A 20 -31.89 6.34 -18.17
C LEU A 20 -31.25 4.96 -18.39
N LEU A 21 -31.58 4.28 -19.49
CA LEU A 21 -30.95 2.99 -19.85
C LEU A 21 -29.45 3.14 -20.10
N PHE A 22 -29.03 4.23 -20.75
CA PHE A 22 -27.61 4.51 -20.98
C PHE A 22 -26.85 4.72 -19.66
N ILE A 23 -27.40 5.51 -18.73
CA ILE A 23 -26.82 5.72 -17.40
C ILE A 23 -26.75 4.41 -16.62
N ALA A 24 -27.84 3.62 -16.62
CA ALA A 24 -27.86 2.31 -15.96
C ALA A 24 -26.81 1.35 -16.53
N SER A 25 -26.65 1.32 -17.86
CA SER A 25 -25.62 0.52 -18.54
C SER A 25 -24.21 0.94 -18.14
N LYS A 26 -23.95 2.26 -18.05
CA LYS A 26 -22.66 2.79 -17.59
C LYS A 26 -22.36 2.41 -16.14
N ASN A 27 -23.34 2.49 -15.26
CA ASN A 27 -23.18 2.07 -13.86
C ASN A 27 -22.88 0.56 -13.78
N LEU A 28 -23.62 -0.28 -14.52
CA LEU A 28 -23.39 -1.73 -14.52
C LEU A 28 -21.99 -2.11 -15.04
N GLN A 29 -21.51 -1.40 -16.07
CA GLN A 29 -20.14 -1.56 -16.57
C GLN A 29 -19.11 -1.16 -15.53
N GLN A 30 -19.36 -0.09 -14.78
CA GLN A 30 -18.48 0.35 -13.71
C GLN A 30 -18.48 -0.64 -12.54
N ASP A 31 -19.65 -1.10 -12.11
CA ASP A 31 -19.79 -2.10 -11.03
C ASP A 31 -19.09 -3.41 -11.40
N GLY A 32 -19.16 -3.83 -12.67
CA GLY A 32 -18.42 -4.98 -13.17
C GLY A 32 -16.90 -4.80 -13.09
N LYS A 33 -16.39 -3.60 -13.41
CA LYS A 33 -14.97 -3.27 -13.25
C LYS A 33 -14.57 -3.24 -11.78
N ASP A 34 -15.39 -2.63 -10.93
CA ASP A 34 -15.15 -2.53 -9.49
C ASP A 34 -15.12 -3.92 -8.84
N LEU A 35 -15.98 -4.85 -9.28
CA LEU A 35 -15.98 -6.23 -8.80
C LEU A 35 -14.70 -6.97 -9.19
N LEU A 36 -14.28 -6.87 -10.46
CA LEU A 36 -13.04 -7.49 -10.92
C LEU A 36 -11.83 -6.93 -10.16
N GLU A 37 -11.77 -5.61 -9.98
CA GLU A 37 -10.69 -4.97 -9.25
C GLU A 37 -10.70 -5.34 -7.77
N THR A 38 -11.89 -5.41 -7.15
CA THR A 38 -12.06 -5.89 -5.78
C THR A 38 -11.49 -7.29 -5.61
N VAL A 39 -11.81 -8.22 -6.52
CA VAL A 39 -11.26 -9.58 -6.51
C VAL A 39 -9.74 -9.55 -6.66
N ASN A 40 -9.21 -8.75 -7.59
CA ASN A 40 -7.76 -8.61 -7.78
C ASN A 40 -7.07 -8.09 -6.51
N ILE A 41 -7.64 -7.10 -5.83
CA ILE A 41 -7.09 -6.56 -4.59
C ILE A 41 -7.11 -7.61 -3.48
N TYR A 42 -8.21 -8.36 -3.32
CA TYR A 42 -8.25 -9.44 -2.33
C TYR A 42 -7.19 -10.51 -2.60
N LEU A 43 -7.04 -10.96 -3.85
CA LEU A 43 -6.01 -11.92 -4.23
C LEU A 43 -4.60 -11.37 -3.98
N ALA A 44 -4.35 -10.11 -4.32
CA ALA A 44 -3.07 -9.45 -4.04
C ALA A 44 -2.78 -9.38 -2.54
N ASN A 45 -3.76 -8.95 -1.73
CA ASN A 45 -3.61 -8.84 -0.28
C ASN A 45 -3.34 -10.22 0.37
N ILE A 46 -4.04 -11.28 -0.07
CA ILE A 46 -3.77 -12.66 0.36
C ILE A 46 -2.34 -13.07 -0.05
N GLY A 47 -1.94 -12.76 -1.28
CA GLY A 47 -0.59 -13.01 -1.77
C GLY A 47 0.47 -12.35 -0.89
N THR A 48 0.30 -11.07 -0.57
CA THR A 48 1.19 -10.33 0.34
C THR A 48 1.21 -10.92 1.75
N ALA A 49 0.08 -11.38 2.27
CA ALA A 49 0.00 -11.97 3.61
C ALA A 49 0.69 -13.35 3.70
N LEU A 50 0.54 -14.19 2.67
CA LEU A 50 1.10 -15.54 2.65
C LEU A 50 2.56 -15.57 2.17
N TYR A 51 2.89 -14.71 1.21
CA TYR A 51 4.19 -14.64 0.54
C TYR A 51 4.66 -13.19 0.51
N PRO A 52 5.00 -12.59 1.67
CA PRO A 52 5.55 -11.24 1.69
C PRO A 52 6.91 -11.25 0.96
N GLU A 53 7.18 -10.15 0.27
CA GLU A 53 8.41 -9.91 -0.48
C GLU A 53 9.63 -10.00 0.45
N ARG A 54 9.51 -9.41 1.64
CA ARG A 54 10.50 -9.48 2.73
C ARG A 54 9.93 -10.28 3.89
N ARG A 55 10.55 -11.42 4.17
CA ARG A 55 10.21 -12.27 5.32
C ARG A 55 11.04 -11.88 6.53
N ILE A 56 10.39 -11.77 7.68
CA ILE A 56 11.06 -11.58 8.96
C ILE A 56 11.99 -12.80 9.20
N PRO A 57 13.29 -12.58 9.45
CA PRO A 57 14.20 -13.65 9.83
C PRO A 57 13.73 -14.36 11.11
N ILE A 58 14.02 -15.67 11.21
CA ILE A 58 13.68 -16.46 12.42
C ILE A 58 14.36 -15.91 13.67
N PHE A 59 15.59 -15.40 13.51
CA PHE A 59 16.40 -14.84 14.60
C PHE A 59 16.70 -13.37 14.32
N LEU A 60 15.95 -12.49 14.97
CA LEU A 60 16.19 -11.04 14.94
C LEU A 60 17.26 -10.63 15.96
N SER A 61 17.49 -11.42 17.02
CA SER A 61 18.46 -11.14 18.09
C SER A 61 19.85 -10.77 17.56
N ASP A 62 20.36 -11.54 16.59
CA ASP A 62 21.70 -11.34 16.03
C ASP A 62 21.78 -10.03 15.23
N ARG A 63 20.65 -9.64 14.62
CA ARG A 63 20.51 -8.38 13.87
C ARG A 63 20.43 -7.20 14.82
N GLU A 64 19.68 -7.33 15.91
CA GLU A 64 19.58 -6.32 16.96
C GLU A 64 20.95 -6.07 17.62
N GLU A 65 21.68 -7.13 17.96
CA GLU A 65 23.03 -7.02 18.52
C GLU A 65 24.01 -6.37 17.54
N SER A 66 23.94 -6.74 16.26
CA SER A 66 24.75 -6.12 15.20
C SER A 66 24.44 -4.63 15.03
N LEU A 67 23.16 -4.24 15.04
CA LEU A 67 22.74 -2.85 14.94
C LEU A 67 23.22 -2.03 16.14
N ARG A 68 23.12 -2.59 17.35
CA ARG A 68 23.67 -1.98 18.58
C ARG A 68 25.18 -1.79 18.51
N GLY A 69 25.92 -2.82 18.10
CA GLY A 69 27.38 -2.83 18.13
C GLY A 69 28.03 -2.03 17.00
N ILE A 70 27.45 -2.05 15.80
CA ILE A 70 28.05 -1.45 14.60
C ILE A 70 27.54 -0.03 14.37
N ILE A 71 26.23 0.19 14.48
CA ILE A 71 25.62 1.48 14.18
C ILE A 71 25.56 2.36 15.43
N GLY A 72 25.21 1.79 16.58
CA GLY A 72 25.15 2.51 17.86
C GLY A 72 23.77 3.11 18.13
N GLU A 73 23.70 4.38 18.51
CA GLU A 73 22.41 5.06 18.74
C GLU A 73 21.62 5.19 17.43
N PRO A 74 20.27 5.03 17.45
CA PRO A 74 19.42 4.88 18.63
C PRO A 74 19.27 3.43 19.13
N PHE A 75 19.86 2.46 18.43
CA PHE A 75 19.62 1.02 18.65
C PHE A 75 20.12 0.52 20.01
N ILE A 76 21.17 1.15 20.56
CA ILE A 76 21.64 0.88 21.92
C ILE A 76 20.52 1.13 22.94
N SER A 77 19.79 2.22 22.76
CA SER A 77 18.72 2.66 23.66
C SER A 77 17.38 1.95 23.43
N PHE A 78 17.22 1.17 22.36
CA PHE A 78 15.97 0.51 22.02
C PHE A 78 15.55 -0.53 23.07
N GLN A 79 14.32 -0.35 23.55
CA GLN A 79 13.56 -1.32 24.31
C GLN A 79 12.88 -2.33 23.39
N GLN A 80 12.21 -3.33 23.98
CA GLN A 80 11.55 -4.38 23.23
C GLN A 80 10.43 -3.83 22.32
N GLU A 81 9.68 -2.83 22.80
CA GLU A 81 8.66 -2.15 22.02
C GLU A 81 9.27 -1.38 20.83
N ASP A 82 10.42 -0.72 21.03
CA ASP A 82 11.12 0.00 19.96
C ASP A 82 11.57 -0.96 18.88
N TRP A 83 12.15 -2.11 19.26
CA TRP A 83 12.51 -3.16 18.32
C TRP A 83 11.30 -3.68 17.55
N LYS A 84 10.18 -3.94 18.23
CA LYS A 84 8.95 -4.38 17.58
C LYS A 84 8.46 -3.36 16.54
N ASN A 85 8.46 -2.08 16.90
CA ASN A 85 8.06 -1.00 15.99
C ASN A 85 9.02 -0.88 14.80
N PHE A 86 10.32 -0.90 15.07
CA PHE A 86 11.38 -0.88 14.07
C PHE A 86 11.25 -2.03 13.06
N TRP A 87 11.11 -3.27 13.53
CA TRP A 87 10.94 -4.43 12.66
C TRP A 87 9.62 -4.40 11.90
N ASN A 88 8.56 -3.85 12.50
CA ASN A 88 7.30 -3.63 11.81
C ASN A 88 7.43 -2.60 10.67
N ILE A 89 8.28 -1.57 10.79
CA ILE A 89 8.54 -0.65 9.67
C ILE A 89 9.23 -1.39 8.50
N LEU A 90 10.19 -2.26 8.79
CA LEU A 90 10.97 -2.97 7.77
C LEU A 90 10.19 -4.08 7.05
N TYR A 91 9.40 -4.84 7.82
CA TYR A 91 8.76 -6.09 7.36
C TYR A 91 7.23 -6.06 7.42
N GLY A 92 6.64 -5.03 8.03
CA GLY A 92 5.20 -4.88 8.14
C GLY A 92 4.52 -4.63 6.80
N VAL A 93 3.22 -4.86 6.80
CA VAL A 93 2.34 -4.68 5.65
C VAL A 93 1.42 -3.50 5.96
N PHE A 94 1.43 -2.51 5.08
CA PHE A 94 0.77 -1.22 5.27
C PHE A 94 -0.28 -1.00 4.18
N PRO A 95 -1.39 -0.29 4.49
CA PRO A 95 -2.35 0.12 3.48
C PRO A 95 -1.70 1.11 2.50
N LEU A 96 -1.93 0.90 1.21
CA LEU A 96 -1.69 1.92 0.21
C LEU A 96 -2.77 2.99 0.37
N GLU A 97 -2.36 4.24 0.58
CA GLU A 97 -3.28 5.36 0.49
C GLU A 97 -3.84 5.41 -0.94
N HIS A 98 -5.12 5.13 -1.09
CA HIS A 98 -5.84 5.39 -2.33
C HIS A 98 -6.38 6.81 -2.24
N PRO A 99 -5.93 7.76 -3.08
CA PRO A 99 -6.24 9.15 -2.87
C PRO A 99 -7.75 9.48 -2.95
N GLU A 100 -8.60 8.73 -3.66
CA GLU A 100 -9.97 9.23 -3.93
C GLU A 100 -11.09 8.19 -4.10
N ASN A 101 -10.88 6.87 -3.90
CA ASN A 101 -11.89 5.86 -4.26
C ASN A 101 -12.37 4.98 -3.09
N THR A 102 -13.41 5.43 -2.38
CA THR A 102 -14.07 4.71 -1.28
C THR A 102 -14.83 3.45 -1.72
N ARG A 103 -14.94 3.17 -3.02
CA ARG A 103 -15.69 2.02 -3.55
C ARG A 103 -14.90 0.70 -3.53
N LEU A 104 -13.58 0.77 -3.50
CA LEU A 104 -12.71 -0.41 -3.57
C LEU A 104 -12.13 -0.74 -2.18
N PRO A 105 -11.85 -2.02 -1.88
CA PRO A 105 -11.15 -2.38 -0.66
C PRO A 105 -9.73 -1.80 -0.65
N THR A 106 -9.18 -1.57 0.54
CA THR A 106 -7.81 -1.07 0.69
C THR A 106 -6.81 -2.13 0.24
N LYS A 107 -5.97 -1.77 -0.74
CA LYS A 107 -4.80 -2.58 -1.11
C LYS A 107 -3.72 -2.43 -0.05
N VAL A 108 -3.04 -3.53 0.29
CA VAL A 108 -1.90 -3.51 1.21
C VAL A 108 -0.62 -3.94 0.52
N ARG A 109 0.52 -3.44 0.99
CA ARG A 109 1.84 -3.91 0.57
C ARG A 109 2.90 -3.62 1.63
N GLN A 110 4.08 -4.19 1.46
CA GLN A 110 5.23 -3.75 2.25
C GLN A 110 5.77 -2.42 1.71
N LEU A 111 6.40 -1.63 2.58
CA LEU A 111 7.00 -0.35 2.21
C LEU A 111 8.14 -0.55 1.19
N THR A 112 8.38 0.41 0.31
CA THR A 112 9.60 0.42 -0.51
C THR A 112 10.81 0.84 0.33
N PHE A 113 12.04 0.65 -0.14
CA PHE A 113 13.22 1.10 0.61
C PHE A 113 13.21 2.61 0.89
N ALA A 114 12.76 3.42 -0.07
CA ALA A 114 12.63 4.86 0.12
C ALA A 114 11.59 5.22 1.19
N GLU A 115 10.47 4.52 1.23
CA GLU A 115 9.43 4.72 2.25
C GLU A 115 9.87 4.22 3.63
N ILE A 116 10.63 3.12 3.68
CA ILE A 116 11.26 2.64 4.91
C ILE A 116 12.20 3.70 5.47
N GLU A 117 13.10 4.23 4.64
CA GLU A 117 14.04 5.27 5.05
C GLU A 117 13.31 6.50 5.58
N LEU A 118 12.30 6.98 4.85
CA LEU A 118 11.47 8.10 5.28
C LEU A 118 10.79 7.82 6.62
N ARG A 119 10.16 6.65 6.77
CA ARG A 119 9.42 6.28 7.98
C ARG A 119 10.33 6.10 9.19
N LEU A 120 11.52 5.54 8.98
CA LEU A 120 12.54 5.41 10.02
C LEU A 120 13.08 6.77 10.46
N LYS A 121 13.26 7.71 9.53
CA LYS A 121 13.67 9.10 9.84
C LYS A 121 12.60 9.89 10.60
N GLU A 122 11.32 9.65 10.30
CA GLU A 122 10.20 10.21 11.04
C GLU A 122 10.14 9.69 12.48
N GLU A 123 10.26 8.37 12.65
CA GLU A 123 10.14 7.72 13.97
C GLU A 123 11.39 7.93 14.84
N TYR A 124 12.57 7.94 14.21
CA TYR A 124 13.86 8.06 14.88
C TYR A 124 14.69 9.21 14.27
N PRO A 125 14.48 10.46 14.72
CA PRO A 125 15.09 11.63 14.09
C PRO A 125 16.61 11.64 14.00
N ILE A 126 17.30 10.90 14.88
CA ILE A 126 18.76 10.72 14.83
C ILE A 126 19.23 10.08 13.51
N LEU A 127 18.37 9.31 12.84
CA LEU A 127 18.67 8.70 11.55
C LEU A 127 18.66 9.71 10.39
N ASN A 128 18.24 10.96 10.62
CA ASN A 128 18.35 12.02 9.60
C ASN A 128 19.81 12.35 9.27
N ASP A 129 20.71 12.17 10.23
CA ASP A 129 22.14 12.45 10.06
C ASP A 129 22.90 11.30 9.38
N PHE A 130 22.23 10.18 9.07
CA PHE A 130 22.86 9.07 8.37
C PHE A 130 23.21 9.44 6.94
N TYR A 131 24.49 9.33 6.62
CA TYR A 131 24.97 9.39 5.24
C TYR A 131 24.51 8.15 4.45
N GLN A 132 24.52 8.27 3.12
CA GLN A 132 24.08 7.18 2.24
C GLN A 132 24.85 5.86 2.48
N GLU A 133 26.15 5.94 2.79
CA GLU A 133 26.97 4.77 3.12
C GLU A 133 26.53 4.09 4.43
N GLN A 134 26.16 4.88 5.45
CA GLN A 134 25.63 4.37 6.71
C GLN A 134 24.26 3.73 6.51
N TRP A 135 23.39 4.32 5.67
CA TRP A 135 22.15 3.68 5.25
C TRP A 135 22.39 2.34 4.56
N GLN A 136 23.38 2.24 3.68
CA GLN A 136 23.70 0.96 3.04
C GLN A 136 24.16 -0.09 4.05
N GLN A 137 25.04 0.27 4.98
CA GLN A 137 25.50 -0.64 6.03
C GLN A 137 24.34 -1.07 6.93
N PHE A 138 23.53 -0.12 7.37
CA PHE A 138 22.31 -0.36 8.14
C PHE A 138 21.39 -1.36 7.43
N LEU A 139 21.05 -1.12 6.16
CA LEU A 139 20.14 -1.98 5.41
C LEU A 139 20.75 -3.38 5.20
N GLN A 140 22.06 -3.48 4.97
CA GLN A 140 22.75 -4.77 4.87
C GLN A 140 22.68 -5.56 6.17
N ILE A 141 22.86 -4.88 7.31
CA ILE A 141 22.74 -5.51 8.62
C ILE A 141 21.28 -5.94 8.84
N ALA A 142 20.31 -5.04 8.66
CA ALA A 142 18.91 -5.26 8.98
C ALA A 142 18.25 -6.35 8.11
N PHE A 143 18.61 -6.43 6.82
CA PHE A 143 18.06 -7.42 5.88
C PHE A 143 18.95 -8.65 5.67
N GLY A 144 20.18 -8.63 6.16
CA GLY A 144 21.10 -9.76 6.08
C GLY A 144 21.54 -10.16 4.68
N LYS A 145 21.37 -9.28 3.70
CA LYS A 145 21.81 -9.46 2.32
C LYS A 145 22.46 -8.18 1.81
N LYS A 146 23.42 -8.33 0.91
CA LYS A 146 23.88 -7.22 0.09
C LYS A 146 22.72 -6.84 -0.83
N LEU A 147 22.11 -5.68 -0.60
CA LEU A 147 21.04 -5.18 -1.47
C LEU A 147 21.62 -4.98 -2.87
N GLU A 148 21.21 -5.82 -3.82
CA GLU A 148 21.33 -5.50 -5.23
C GLU A 148 20.35 -4.35 -5.49
N ARG A 149 20.87 -3.16 -5.79
CA ARG A 149 20.02 -2.02 -6.14
C ARG A 149 19.34 -2.35 -7.47
N GLU A 150 18.01 -2.45 -7.46
CA GLU A 150 17.19 -2.27 -8.66
C GLU A 150 17.13 -0.78 -9.04
#